data_AF-A0A097AQA7-F1
#
_entry.id   AF-A0A097AQA7-F1
#
_cell.length_a   1.000
_cell.length_b   1.000
_cell.length_c   1.000
_cell.angle_alpha   90.00
_cell.angle_beta   90.00
_cell.angle_gamma   90.00
#
_symmetry.space_group_name_H-M   'P 1'
#
loop_
_entity.id
_entity.type
_entity.pdbx_description
1 polymer ?
#
loop_
_entity_poly.entity_id
_entity_poly.type
_entity_poly.pdbx_seq_one_letter_code
_entity_poly.pdbx_strand_id
1 'polypeptide(L)' 'MINVVKSFFKRRHKYIQAVKDISFTVNQGEILGLIGLNGAGKTTTIKLVSGIIKADEGIIRVLGEDPFLRSKDYRLKEW' A
#
# COMPACT_ATOMS: atom_id res chain seq x y z
N MET A 1 -28.04 -9.50 -30.85
CA MET A 1 -27.71 -8.05 -30.99
C MET A 1 -26.92 -7.45 -29.80
N ILE A 2 -26.75 -8.15 -28.66
CA ILE A 2 -26.03 -7.63 -27.47
C ILE A 2 -24.49 -7.81 -27.53
N ASN A 3 -23.97 -8.79 -28.29
CA ASN A 3 -22.53 -9.09 -28.33
C ASN A 3 -21.70 -8.12 -29.21
N VAL A 4 -22.33 -7.43 -30.16
CA VAL A 4 -21.62 -6.53 -31.10
C VAL A 4 -21.09 -5.28 -30.40
N VAL A 5 -21.82 -4.75 -29.40
CA VAL A 5 -21.44 -3.50 -28.71
C VAL A 5 -20.19 -3.68 -27.84
N LYS A 6 -19.96 -4.87 -27.25
CA LYS A 6 -18.74 -5.16 -26.47
C LYS A 6 -17.46 -5.16 -27.33
N SER A 7 -17.58 -5.45 -28.62
CA SER A 7 -16.45 -5.43 -29.57
C SER A 7 -15.85 -4.03 -29.76
N PHE A 8 -16.65 -2.98 -29.60
CA PHE A 8 -16.22 -1.59 -29.82
C PHE A 8 -15.60 -0.95 -28.58
N PHE A 9 -15.83 -1.50 -27.38
CA PHE A 9 -15.30 -0.98 -26.12
C PHE A 9 -14.29 -1.94 -25.50
N LYS A 10 -13.01 -1.81 -25.87
CA LYS A 10 -11.91 -2.45 -25.14
C LYS A 10 -11.62 -1.67 -23.85
N ARG A 11 -11.75 -2.33 -22.69
CA ARG A 11 -11.32 -1.77 -21.40
C ARG A 11 -9.80 -1.56 -21.42
N ARG A 12 -9.37 -0.31 -21.39
CA ARG A 12 -7.93 0.03 -21.30
C ARG A 12 -7.51 -0.09 -19.85
N HIS A 13 -6.64 -1.06 -19.56
CA HIS A 13 -5.96 -1.13 -18.28
C HIS A 13 -4.75 -0.20 -18.33
N LYS A 14 -4.67 0.72 -17.37
CA LYS A 14 -3.51 1.59 -17.20
C LYS A 14 -2.83 1.19 -15.89
N TYR A 15 -1.54 0.89 -15.97
CA TYR A 15 -0.72 0.75 -14.78
C TYR A 15 -0.40 2.15 -14.26
N ILE A 16 -0.74 2.40 -13.00
CA ILE A 16 -0.52 3.68 -12.32
C ILE A 16 0.36 3.39 -11.13
N GLN A 17 1.46 4.11 -11.01
CA GLN A 17 2.32 4.05 -9.84
C GLN A 17 1.58 4.65 -8.65
N ALA A 18 1.19 3.79 -7.70
CA ALA A 18 0.38 4.21 -6.55
C ALA A 18 1.19 4.94 -5.48
N VAL A 19 2.47 4.59 -5.32
CA VAL A 19 3.42 5.24 -4.41
C VAL A 19 4.72 5.43 -5.17
N LYS A 20 5.31 6.62 -5.10
CA LYS A 20 6.54 6.96 -5.80
C LYS A 20 7.57 7.53 -4.82
N ASP A 21 8.59 6.71 -4.54
CA ASP A 21 9.81 7.11 -3.84
C ASP A 21 9.57 7.92 -2.56
N ILE A 22 8.75 7.37 -1.66
CA ILE A 22 8.48 7.99 -0.36
C ILE A 22 9.49 7.47 0.67
N SER A 23 9.98 8.37 1.53
CA SER A 23 10.88 8.03 2.63
C SER A 23 10.45 8.80 3.87
N PHE A 24 10.20 8.09 4.97
CA PHE A 24 9.92 8.67 6.27
C PHE A 24 10.27 7.69 7.38
N THR A 25 10.40 8.20 8.61
CA THR A 25 10.53 7.41 9.83
C THR A 25 9.55 7.97 10.85
N VAL A 26 8.92 7.09 11.63
CA VAL A 26 8.03 7.46 12.73
C VAL A 26 8.59 6.82 13.98
N ASN A 27 8.98 7.66 14.94
CA ASN A 27 9.53 7.21 16.21
C ASN A 27 8.43 6.80 17.18
N GLN A 28 8.81 6.08 18.24
CA GLN A 28 7.87 5.70 19.29
C GLN A 28 7.22 6.93 19.91
N GLY A 29 5.88 6.95 19.98
CA GLY A 29 5.10 8.06 20.51
C GLY A 29 4.82 9.20 19.50
N GLU A 30 5.39 9.16 18.29
CA GLU A 30 5.09 10.13 17.26
C GLU A 30 3.75 9.86 16.56
N ILE A 31 3.06 10.93 16.19
CA ILE A 31 1.83 10.87 15.40
C ILE A 31 2.14 11.40 13.99
N LEU A 32 2.01 10.54 12.99
CA LEU A 32 2.15 10.90 11.57
C LEU A 32 0.78 11.06 10.90
N GLY A 33 0.51 12.25 10.36
CA GLY A 33 -0.65 12.49 9.51
C GLY A 33 -0.33 12.30 8.03
N LEU A 34 -1.07 11.42 7.34
CA LEU A 34 -0.94 11.23 5.89
C LEU A 34 -2.11 11.88 5.15
N ILE A 35 -1.87 13.06 4.55
CA ILE A 35 -2.90 13.93 3.95
C ILE A 35 -2.63 14.10 2.44
N GLY A 36 -3.69 14.26 1.65
CA GLY A 36 -3.61 14.44 0.20
C GLY A 36 -4.90 14.12 -0.53
N LEU A 37 -4.95 14.37 -1.84
CA LEU A 37 -6.14 14.12 -2.69
C LEU A 37 -6.47 12.63 -2.86
N ASN A 38 -7.67 12.32 -3.33
CA ASN A 38 -8.04 10.95 -3.71
C ASN A 38 -7.14 10.44 -4.83
N GLY A 39 -6.66 9.21 -4.70
CA GLY A 39 -5.70 8.62 -5.64
C GLY A 39 -4.23 8.97 -5.39
N ALA A 40 -3.90 9.81 -4.41
CA ALA A 40 -2.51 10.21 -4.10
C ALA A 40 -1.65 9.11 -3.43
N GLY A 41 -2.17 7.89 -3.28
CA GLY A 41 -1.40 6.76 -2.69
C GLY A 41 -1.56 6.56 -1.18
N LYS A 42 -2.32 7.41 -0.46
CA LYS A 42 -2.44 7.35 1.01
C LYS A 42 -2.81 5.97 1.56
N THR A 43 -3.92 5.41 1.10
CA THR A 43 -4.39 4.09 1.53
C THR A 43 -3.41 2.98 1.14
N THR A 44 -2.72 3.14 0.00
CA THR A 44 -1.70 2.19 -0.44
C THR A 44 -0.50 2.23 0.50
N THR A 45 0.00 3.41 0.88
CA THR A 45 1.06 3.58 1.87
C THR A 45 0.70 2.96 3.22
N ILE A 46 -0.52 3.19 3.72
CA ILE A 46 -0.99 2.59 4.99
C ILE A 46 -1.04 1.06 4.88
N LYS A 47 -1.50 0.52 3.75
CA LYS A 47 -1.53 -0.94 3.52
C LYS A 47 -0.13 -1.55 3.44
N LEU A 48 0.84 -0.84 2.87
CA LEU A 48 2.23 -1.25 2.82
C LEU A 48 2.84 -1.30 4.24
N VAL A 49 2.70 -0.22 5.01
CA VAL A 49 3.23 -0.13 6.38
C VAL A 49 2.57 -1.16 7.32
N SER A 50 1.27 -1.40 7.16
CA SER A 50 0.55 -2.43 7.93
C SER A 50 0.80 -3.87 7.43
N GLY A 51 1.54 -4.04 6.33
CA GLY A 51 1.86 -5.35 5.78
C GLY A 51 0.68 -6.08 5.14
N ILE A 52 -0.38 -5.36 4.76
CA ILE A 52 -1.54 -5.92 4.05
C ILE A 52 -1.17 -6.24 2.59
N ILE A 53 -0.27 -5.46 2.00
CA ILE A 53 0.26 -5.66 0.65
C ILE A 53 1.78 -5.58 0.66
N LYS A 54 2.42 -6.24 -0.29
CA LYS A 54 3.87 -6.21 -0.49
C LYS A 54 4.27 -4.97 -1.29
N ALA A 55 5.42 -4.38 -0.97
CA ALA A 55 6.04 -3.36 -1.82
C ALA A 55 6.59 -4.01 -3.10
N ASP A 56 6.45 -3.33 -4.24
CA ASP A 56 7.09 -3.74 -5.49
C ASP A 56 8.62 -3.56 -5.40
N GLU A 57 9.04 -2.44 -4.79
CA GLU A 57 10.44 -2.05 -4.58
C GLU A 57 10.60 -1.32 -3.24
N GLY A 58 11.83 -1.24 -2.73
CA GLY A 58 12.17 -0.54 -1.49
C GLY A 58 12.10 -1.42 -0.23
N ILE A 59 12.31 -0.78 0.93
CA ILE A 59 12.38 -1.45 2.23
C ILE A 59 11.43 -0.76 3.20
N ILE A 60 10.65 -1.56 3.93
CA ILE A 60 9.78 -1.08 5.01
C ILE A 60 10.10 -1.90 6.26
N ARG A 61 10.28 -1.22 7.39
CA ARG A 61 10.49 -1.87 8.68
C ARG A 61 9.53 -1.32 9.72
N VAL A 62 8.84 -2.21 10.42
CA VAL A 62 7.99 -1.89 11.57
C VAL A 62 8.45 -2.73 12.74
N LEU A 63 8.89 -2.09 13.83
CA LEU A 63 9.50 -2.76 14.99
C LEU A 63 10.68 -3.67 14.61
N GLY A 64 11.48 -3.24 13.61
CA GLY A 64 12.66 -3.97 13.13
C GLY A 64 12.38 -5.05 12.08
N GLU A 65 11.11 -5.38 11.82
CA GLU A 65 10.71 -6.49 10.93
C GLU A 65 10.07 -5.98 9.63
N ASP A 66 10.13 -6.81 8.58
CA ASP A 66 9.33 -6.57 7.37
C ASP A 66 7.85 -6.86 7.67
N PRO A 67 6.95 -5.86 7.55
CA PRO A 67 5.56 -6.02 7.94
C PRO A 67 4.78 -7.00 7.06
N PHE A 68 5.23 -7.28 5.83
CA PHE A 68 4.60 -8.25 4.94
C PHE A 68 5.05 -9.70 5.22
N LEU A 69 6.30 -9.91 5.62
CA LEU A 69 6.87 -11.24 5.89
C LEU A 69 6.70 -11.73 7.33
N ARG A 70 6.10 -10.92 8.21
CA ARG A 70 5.90 -11.20 9.64
C ARG A 70 5.23 -12.56 9.92
N SER A 71 5.65 -13.24 11.00
CA SER A 71 4.99 -14.45 11.51
C SER A 71 3.56 -14.14 12.00
N LYS A 72 2.68 -15.16 12.05
CA LYS A 72 1.28 -15.00 12.53
C LYS A 72 1.21 -14.37 13.92
N ASP A 73 2.23 -14.56 14.74
CA ASP A 73 2.32 -14.10 16.14
C ASP A 73 2.57 -12.60 16.27
N TYR A 74 2.85 -11.88 15.17
CA TYR A 74 2.99 -10.43 15.21
C TYR A 74 1.74 -9.75 15.80
N ARG A 75 0.54 -10.27 15.55
CA ARG A 75 -0.71 -9.70 16.08
C ARG A 75 -0.91 -9.95 17.57
N LEU A 76 -0.10 -10.84 18.15
CA LEU A 76 -0.18 -11.30 19.54
C LEU A 76 0.90 -10.68 20.42
N LYS A 77 1.82 -9.88 19.87
CA LYS A 77 2.71 -9.05 20.67
C LYS A 77 1.84 -7.93 21.27
N GLU A 78 1.30 -8.23 22.44
CA GLU A 78 0.63 -7.23 23.28
C GLU A 78 1.63 -6.14 23.64
N TRP A 79 1.15 -4.90 23.59
CA TRP A 79 1.89 -3.68 23.91
C TRP A 79 1.96 -3.49 25.42
#